data_AF-A0A1U7TSU4-F1
#
_entry.id   AF-A0A1U7TSU4-F1
#
_cell.length_a   1.000
_cell.length_b   1.000
_cell.length_c   1.000
_cell.angle_alpha   90.00
_cell.angle_beta   90.00
_cell.angle_gamma   90.00
#
_symmetry.space_group_name_H-M   'P 1'
#
loop_
_entity.id
_entity.type
_entity.pdbx_description
1 polymer ?
#
loop_
_entity_poly.entity_id
_entity_poly.type
_entity_poly.pdbx_seq_one_letter_code
_entity_poly.pdbx_strand_id
1 'polypeptide(L)'
;MAKEEPSSTSRDLQELQRKLSLLIESFQNNPKVVAFVKSPVGQYLDRHPFLALTLLVFIAMSTVPIGFFLLLVVITSLTALVGVILLEGLVISVGGLLLLCVLCGLGFVSVAMSGTIIASYVVISSLFNYWFPPRPPTQQNPSDDCQLATNSSDFEGIYQE
;
A
#
# COMPACT_ATOMS: atom_id res chain seq x y z
N MET A 1 -4.13 58.10 10.13
CA MET A 1 -4.85 56.99 9.46
C MET A 1 -4.90 57.29 7.97
N ALA A 2 -4.38 56.37 7.16
CA ALA A 2 -4.06 56.56 5.75
C ALA A 2 -5.30 56.62 4.86
N LYS A 3 -5.29 57.51 3.85
CA LYS A 3 -6.23 57.54 2.74
C LYS A 3 -5.76 56.51 1.72
N GLU A 4 -6.49 55.40 1.59
CA GLU A 4 -6.21 54.35 0.61
C GLU A 4 -6.59 54.82 -0.80
N GLU A 5 -5.72 54.52 -1.77
CA GLU A 5 -5.76 54.96 -3.15
C GLU A 5 -6.78 54.19 -4.02
N PRO A 6 -7.83 54.84 -4.57
CA PRO A 6 -8.70 54.25 -5.60
C PRO A 6 -8.09 54.29 -7.02
N SER A 7 -6.83 54.70 -7.18
CA SER A 7 -6.20 54.98 -8.48
C SER A 7 -5.65 53.73 -9.20
N SER A 8 -5.31 52.68 -8.44
CA SER A 8 -4.65 51.47 -8.97
C SER A 8 -5.62 50.53 -9.68
N THR A 9 -6.81 50.27 -9.10
CA THR A 9 -7.82 49.35 -9.66
C THR A 9 -8.37 49.83 -11.01
N SER A 10 -8.52 51.15 -11.18
CA SER A 10 -8.93 51.77 -12.44
C SER A 10 -7.89 51.57 -13.55
N ARG A 11 -6.59 51.71 -13.21
CA ARG A 11 -5.48 51.49 -14.15
C ARG A 11 -5.36 50.03 -14.57
N ASP A 12 -5.55 49.09 -13.66
CA ASP A 12 -5.56 47.65 -13.96
C ASP A 12 -6.71 47.23 -14.88
N LEU A 13 -7.92 47.75 -14.65
CA LEU A 13 -9.07 47.49 -15.54
C LEU A 13 -8.85 48.08 -16.94
N GLN A 14 -8.22 49.26 -17.01
CA GLN A 14 -7.89 49.90 -18.28
C GLN A 14 -6.80 49.14 -19.05
N GLU A 15 -5.82 48.57 -18.35
CA GLU A 15 -4.80 47.69 -18.92
C GLU A 15 -5.40 46.34 -19.39
N LEU A 16 -6.31 45.76 -18.61
CA LEU A 16 -7.08 44.57 -18.99
C LEU A 16 -7.94 44.83 -20.22
N GLN A 17 -8.61 45.98 -20.31
CA GLN A 17 -9.32 46.39 -21.52
C GLN A 17 -8.37 46.49 -22.72
N ARG A 18 -7.19 47.11 -22.55
CA ARG A 18 -6.19 47.19 -23.62
C ARG A 18 -5.73 45.82 -24.07
N LYS A 19 -5.45 44.92 -23.13
CA LYS A 19 -5.03 43.54 -23.42
C LYS A 19 -6.14 42.72 -24.07
N LEU A 20 -7.39 42.89 -23.64
CA LEU A 20 -8.56 42.27 -24.28
C LEU A 20 -8.74 42.77 -25.70
N SER A 21 -8.63 44.08 -25.94
CA SER A 21 -8.71 44.65 -27.29
C SER A 21 -7.61 44.11 -28.20
N LEU A 22 -6.37 44.02 -27.70
CA LEU A 22 -5.26 43.41 -28.45
C LEU A 22 -5.51 41.91 -28.73
N LEU A 23 -6.09 41.19 -27.78
CA LEU A 23 -6.43 39.79 -27.96
C LEU A 23 -7.55 39.62 -29.01
N ILE A 24 -8.58 40.46 -28.97
CA ILE A 24 -9.68 40.48 -29.93
C ILE A 24 -9.17 40.76 -31.34
N GLU A 25 -8.28 41.75 -31.48
CA GLU A 25 -7.66 42.09 -32.76
C GLU A 25 -6.78 40.93 -33.28
N SER A 26 -6.07 40.23 -32.39
CA SER A 26 -5.30 39.03 -32.71
C SER A 26 -6.18 37.83 -33.12
N PHE A 27 -7.35 37.67 -32.49
CA PHE A 27 -8.33 36.64 -32.86
C PHE A 27 -8.97 36.92 -34.23
N GLN A 28 -9.29 38.19 -34.54
CA GLN A 28 -9.87 38.57 -35.82
C GLN A 28 -8.88 38.45 -36.99
N ASN A 29 -7.60 38.76 -36.76
CA ASN A 29 -6.56 38.59 -37.77
C ASN A 29 -6.10 37.13 -37.92
N ASN A 30 -6.60 36.21 -37.10
CA ASN A 30 -6.21 34.81 -37.16
C ASN A 30 -6.91 34.09 -38.33
N PRO A 31 -6.16 33.53 -39.29
CA PRO A 31 -6.74 32.94 -40.50
C PRO A 31 -7.67 31.76 -40.19
N LYS A 32 -7.46 31.06 -39.07
CA LYS A 32 -8.34 29.97 -38.61
C LYS A 32 -9.73 30.46 -38.18
N VAL A 33 -9.79 31.59 -37.48
CA VAL A 33 -11.06 32.17 -37.01
C VAL A 33 -11.82 32.70 -38.21
N VAL A 34 -11.14 33.45 -39.10
CA VAL A 34 -11.71 33.96 -40.35
C VAL A 34 -12.24 32.83 -41.23
N ALA A 35 -11.53 31.71 -41.34
CA ALA A 35 -11.99 30.52 -42.07
C ALA A 35 -13.24 29.88 -41.45
N PHE A 36 -13.36 29.89 -40.11
CA PHE A 36 -14.56 29.42 -39.41
C PHE A 36 -15.77 30.33 -39.64
N VAL A 37 -15.60 31.66 -39.62
CA VAL A 37 -16.69 32.61 -39.93
C VAL A 37 -17.12 32.48 -41.40
N LYS A 38 -16.17 32.19 -42.30
CA LYS A 38 -16.44 31.92 -43.73
C LYS A 38 -16.97 30.51 -44.02
N SER A 39 -17.01 29.63 -43.02
CA SER A 39 -17.55 28.28 -43.19
C SER A 39 -19.07 28.33 -43.42
N PRO A 40 -19.68 27.31 -44.04
CA PRO A 40 -21.13 27.26 -44.24
C PRO A 40 -21.94 27.46 -42.94
N VAL A 41 -21.40 27.06 -41.79
CA VAL A 41 -22.05 27.26 -40.48
C VAL A 41 -21.98 28.73 -40.04
N GLY A 42 -20.84 29.38 -40.25
CA GLY A 42 -20.65 30.81 -39.96
C GLY A 42 -21.47 31.71 -40.90
N GLN A 43 -21.52 31.37 -42.18
CA GLN A 43 -22.30 32.08 -43.18
C GLN A 43 -23.82 31.87 -42.99
N TYR A 44 -24.25 30.74 -42.43
CA TYR A 44 -25.65 30.48 -42.07
C TYR A 44 -26.09 31.28 -40.83
N LEU A 45 -25.21 31.43 -39.84
CA LEU A 45 -25.44 32.31 -38.69
C LEU A 45 -25.42 33.80 -39.08
N ASP A 46 -24.52 34.20 -39.97
CA ASP A 46 -24.40 35.58 -40.47
C ASP A 46 -25.63 36.00 -41.29
N ARG A 47 -26.15 35.08 -42.12
CA ARG A 47 -27.34 35.31 -42.96
C ARG A 47 -28.65 35.39 -42.16
N HIS A 48 -28.68 34.86 -40.92
CA HIS A 48 -29.83 34.89 -40.03
C HIS A 48 -29.45 35.34 -38.61
N PRO A 49 -29.30 36.66 -38.37
CA PRO A 49 -28.83 37.20 -37.08
C PRO A 49 -29.74 36.81 -35.90
N PHE A 50 -31.03 36.59 -36.14
CA PHE A 50 -31.98 36.11 -35.13
C PHE A 50 -31.69 34.67 -34.65
N LEU A 51 -31.20 33.82 -35.56
CA LEU A 51 -30.91 32.42 -35.28
C LEU A 51 -29.59 32.31 -34.51
N ALA A 52 -28.59 33.09 -34.89
CA ALA A 52 -27.35 33.25 -34.15
C ALA A 52 -27.59 33.78 -32.72
N LEU A 53 -28.43 34.81 -32.57
CA LEU A 53 -28.80 35.36 -31.26
C LEU A 53 -29.53 34.33 -30.39
N THR A 54 -30.46 33.57 -30.99
CA THR A 54 -31.21 32.53 -30.28
C THR A 54 -30.31 31.41 -29.80
N LEU A 55 -29.39 30.93 -30.65
CA LEU A 55 -28.39 29.93 -30.28
C LEU A 55 -27.44 30.42 -29.19
N LEU A 56 -27.00 31.68 -29.27
CA LEU A 56 -26.13 32.29 -28.26
C LEU A 56 -26.84 32.35 -26.89
N VAL A 57 -28.09 32.83 -26.88
CA VAL A 57 -28.90 32.87 -25.66
C VAL A 57 -29.18 31.46 -25.15
N PHE A 58 -29.45 30.50 -26.03
CA PHE A 58 -29.67 29.11 -25.64
C PHE A 58 -28.42 28.50 -24.99
N ILE A 59 -27.23 28.68 -25.60
CA ILE A 59 -25.96 28.24 -25.03
C ILE A 59 -25.70 28.95 -23.71
N ALA A 60 -25.89 30.27 -23.62
CA ALA A 60 -25.68 31.02 -22.38
C ALA A 60 -26.61 30.53 -21.26
N MET A 61 -27.90 30.34 -21.57
CA MET A 61 -28.92 29.87 -20.64
C MET A 61 -28.76 28.38 -20.30
N SER A 62 -28.24 27.55 -21.20
CA SER A 62 -28.02 26.12 -20.98
C SER A 62 -26.68 25.83 -20.32
N THR A 63 -25.68 26.70 -20.46
CA THR A 63 -24.35 26.52 -19.86
C THR A 63 -24.45 26.42 -18.34
N VAL A 64 -25.32 27.22 -17.71
CA VAL A 64 -25.52 27.19 -16.25
C VAL A 64 -26.08 25.83 -15.77
N PRO A 65 -27.24 25.34 -16.27
CA PRO A 65 -27.78 24.06 -15.83
C PRO A 65 -26.90 22.87 -16.24
N ILE A 66 -26.27 22.90 -17.43
CA ILE A 66 -25.37 21.82 -17.88
C ILE A 66 -24.11 21.79 -17.03
N GLY A 67 -23.50 22.95 -16.78
CA GLY A 67 -22.30 23.06 -15.94
C GLY A 67 -22.57 22.61 -14.52
N PHE A 68 -23.69 23.04 -13.93
CA PHE A 68 -24.10 22.61 -12.60
C PHE A 68 -24.35 21.10 -12.53
N PHE A 69 -25.01 20.53 -13.54
CA PHE A 69 -25.23 19.09 -13.62
C PHE A 69 -23.91 18.30 -13.69
N LEU A 70 -22.99 18.70 -14.57
CA LEU A 70 -21.67 18.05 -14.68
C LEU A 70 -20.87 18.15 -13.39
N LEU A 71 -20.91 19.32 -12.73
CA LEU A 71 -20.24 19.51 -11.44
C LEU A 71 -20.81 18.58 -10.36
N LEU A 72 -22.13 18.48 -10.25
CA LEU A 72 -22.77 17.55 -9.32
C LEU A 72 -22.43 16.09 -9.63
N VAL A 73 -22.41 15.70 -10.90
CA VAL A 73 -22.04 14.34 -11.31
C VAL A 73 -20.59 14.04 -10.90
N VAL A 74 -19.66 14.96 -11.15
CA VAL A 74 -18.26 14.79 -10.76
C VAL A 74 -18.12 14.67 -9.25
N ILE A 75 -18.74 15.58 -8.48
CA ILE A 75 -18.69 15.54 -7.01
C ILE A 75 -19.28 14.23 -6.50
N THR A 76 -20.46 13.86 -6.98
CA THR A 76 -21.15 12.62 -6.55
C THR A 76 -20.33 11.39 -6.90
N SER A 77 -19.73 11.34 -8.09
CA SER A 77 -18.84 10.26 -8.49
C SER A 77 -17.59 10.19 -7.61
N LEU A 78 -17.00 11.33 -7.24
CA LEU A 78 -15.85 11.39 -6.37
C LEU A 78 -16.20 10.91 -4.96
N THR A 79 -17.33 11.37 -4.42
CA THR A 79 -17.85 10.92 -3.13
C THR A 79 -18.16 9.43 -3.14
N ALA A 80 -18.77 8.91 -4.21
CA ALA A 80 -19.03 7.49 -4.37
C ALA A 80 -17.73 6.67 -4.42
N LEU A 81 -16.73 7.12 -5.19
CA LEU A 81 -15.42 6.46 -5.28
C LEU A 81 -14.72 6.41 -3.91
N VAL A 82 -14.66 7.54 -3.19
CA VAL A 82 -14.11 7.60 -1.85
C VAL A 82 -14.89 6.67 -0.91
N GLY A 83 -16.22 6.67 -1.00
CA GLY A 83 -17.09 5.80 -0.20
C GLY A 83 -16.79 4.32 -0.42
N VAL A 84 -16.62 3.89 -1.68
CA VAL A 84 -16.26 2.49 -2.01
C VAL A 84 -14.89 2.13 -1.47
N ILE A 85 -13.88 3.00 -1.63
CA ILE A 85 -12.53 2.77 -1.12
C ILE A 85 -12.55 2.62 0.41
N LEU A 86 -13.30 3.47 1.12
CA LEU A 86 -13.43 3.38 2.58
C LEU A 86 -14.18 2.12 3.02
N LEU A 87 -15.25 1.74 2.31
CA LEU A 87 -16.00 0.52 2.62
C LEU A 87 -15.16 -0.73 2.38
N GLU A 88 -14.47 -0.80 1.25
CA GLU A 88 -13.55 -1.90 0.92
C GLU A 88 -12.42 -1.99 1.96
N GLY A 89 -11.79 -0.85 2.29
CA GLY A 89 -10.76 -0.78 3.32
C GLY A 89 -11.27 -1.22 4.69
N LEU A 90 -12.50 -0.85 5.07
CA LEU A 90 -13.12 -1.29 6.32
C LEU A 90 -13.37 -2.80 6.31
N VAL A 91 -13.95 -3.34 5.23
CA VAL A 91 -14.24 -4.77 5.10
C VAL A 91 -12.96 -5.60 5.14
N ILE A 92 -11.91 -5.17 4.43
CA ILE A 92 -10.60 -5.81 4.45
C ILE A 92 -9.98 -5.71 5.85
N SER A 93 -10.09 -4.56 6.52
CA SER A 93 -9.55 -4.36 7.88
C SER A 93 -10.25 -5.26 8.90
N VAL A 94 -11.58 -5.28 8.91
CA VAL A 94 -12.36 -6.12 9.83
C VAL A 94 -12.14 -7.60 9.53
N GLY A 95 -12.15 -7.99 8.25
CA GLY A 95 -11.84 -9.35 7.82
C GLY A 95 -10.42 -9.76 8.21
N GLY A 96 -9.44 -8.89 7.98
CA GLY A 96 -8.04 -9.10 8.35
C GLY A 96 -7.84 -9.24 9.85
N LEU A 97 -8.49 -8.39 10.66
CA LEU A 97 -8.44 -8.49 12.11
C LEU A 97 -9.06 -9.79 12.63
N LEU A 98 -10.20 -10.21 12.05
CA LEU A 98 -10.84 -11.48 12.39
C LEU A 98 -9.94 -12.67 12.03
N LEU A 99 -9.35 -12.67 10.83
CA LEU A 99 -8.43 -13.71 10.40
C LEU A 99 -7.19 -13.75 11.30
N LEU A 100 -6.57 -12.60 11.56
CA LEU A 100 -5.43 -12.49 12.46
C LEU A 100 -5.78 -13.01 13.86
N CYS A 101 -6.95 -12.65 14.37
CA CYS A 101 -7.46 -13.12 15.66
C CYS A 101 -7.60 -14.65 15.68
N VAL A 102 -8.24 -15.24 14.67
CA VAL A 102 -8.41 -16.69 14.56
C VAL A 102 -7.07 -17.40 14.42
N LEU A 103 -6.18 -16.92 13.53
CA LEU A 103 -4.82 -17.45 13.37
C LEU A 103 -4.02 -17.38 14.67
N CYS A 104 -4.12 -16.27 15.40
CA CYS A 104 -3.45 -16.09 16.68
C CYS A 104 -4.01 -17.03 17.74
N GLY A 105 -5.34 -17.15 17.85
CA GLY A 105 -6.00 -18.08 18.77
C GLY A 105 -5.65 -19.54 18.49
N LEU A 106 -5.69 -19.95 17.22
CA LEU A 106 -5.25 -21.29 16.78
C LEU A 106 -3.77 -21.52 17.07
N GLY A 107 -2.91 -20.51 16.84
CA GLY A 107 -1.50 -20.57 17.16
C GLY A 107 -1.25 -20.77 18.66
N PHE A 108 -1.94 -19.99 19.50
CA PHE A 108 -1.85 -20.12 20.96
C PHE A 108 -2.33 -21.50 21.43
N VAL A 109 -3.48 -21.96 20.95
CA VAL A 109 -4.01 -23.30 21.25
C VAL A 109 -3.04 -24.39 20.78
N SER A 110 -2.45 -24.24 19.60
CA SER A 110 -1.47 -25.18 19.07
C SER A 110 -0.21 -25.23 19.94
N VAL A 111 0.32 -24.09 20.38
CA VAL A 111 1.48 -24.01 21.27
C VAL A 111 1.14 -24.61 22.63
N ALA A 112 -0.04 -24.31 23.17
CA ALA A 112 -0.50 -24.89 24.43
C ALA A 112 -0.59 -26.41 24.36
N MET A 113 -1.23 -26.95 23.31
CA MET A 113 -1.35 -28.40 23.08
C MET A 113 0.01 -29.06 22.86
N SER A 114 0.89 -28.46 22.06
CA SER A 114 2.25 -28.97 21.87
C SER A 114 3.05 -28.96 23.18
N GLY A 115 2.97 -27.86 23.93
CA GLY A 115 3.60 -27.71 25.22
C GLY A 115 3.10 -28.72 26.26
N THR A 116 1.80 -28.98 26.31
CA THR A 116 1.23 -29.99 27.23
C THR A 116 1.65 -31.41 26.84
N ILE A 117 1.70 -31.73 25.54
CA ILE A 117 2.20 -33.03 25.07
C ILE A 117 3.68 -33.21 25.42
N ILE A 118 4.53 -32.19 25.21
CA ILE A 118 5.95 -32.26 25.56
C ILE A 118 6.15 -32.37 27.08
N ALA A 119 5.45 -31.53 27.86
CA ALA A 119 5.53 -31.57 29.32
C ALA A 119 5.08 -32.92 29.88
N SER A 120 3.96 -33.45 29.39
CA SER A 120 3.47 -34.78 29.78
C SER A 120 4.45 -35.88 29.39
N TYR A 121 5.03 -35.84 28.19
CA TYR A 121 6.08 -36.78 27.78
C TYR A 121 7.29 -36.74 28.72
N VAL A 122 7.77 -35.55 29.09
CA VAL A 122 8.91 -35.39 30.02
C VAL A 122 8.56 -35.91 31.40
N VAL A 123 7.38 -35.60 31.94
CA VAL A 123 6.93 -36.07 33.26
C VAL A 123 6.81 -37.58 33.29
N ILE A 124 6.18 -38.18 32.28
CA ILE A 124 6.05 -39.64 32.15
C ILE A 124 7.42 -40.30 32.01
N SER A 125 8.30 -39.74 31.18
CA SER A 125 9.67 -40.24 31.01
C SER A 125 10.46 -40.17 32.31
N SER A 126 10.29 -39.09 33.08
CA SER A 126 10.93 -38.91 34.39
C SER A 126 10.40 -39.90 35.42
N LEU A 127 9.08 -40.13 35.43
CA LEU A 127 8.44 -41.10 36.31
C LEU A 127 8.88 -42.53 35.99
N PHE A 128 8.96 -42.87 34.71
CA PHE A 128 9.44 -44.18 34.26
C PHE A 128 10.92 -44.38 34.59
N ASN A 129 11.75 -43.35 34.46
CA ASN A 129 13.17 -43.40 34.81
C ASN A 129 13.39 -43.52 36.34
N TYR A 130 12.49 -42.96 37.15
CA TYR A 130 12.49 -43.17 38.60
C TYR A 130 12.03 -44.59 38.99
N TRP A 131 11.03 -45.13 38.29
CA TRP A 131 10.44 -46.44 38.60
C TRP A 131 11.28 -47.61 38.06
N PHE A 132 11.91 -47.42 36.90
CA PHE A 132 12.92 -48.29 36.32
C PHE A 132 14.25 -47.52 36.26
N PRO A 133 14.97 -47.40 37.40
CA PRO A 133 16.28 -46.79 37.40
C PRO A 133 17.19 -47.58 36.45
N PRO A 134 17.97 -46.92 35.59
CA PRO A 134 18.99 -47.58 34.79
C PRO A 134 19.90 -48.33 35.76
N ARG A 135 20.04 -49.66 35.61
CA ARG A 135 21.08 -50.38 36.35
C ARG A 135 22.40 -49.69 36.03
N PRO A 136 23.17 -49.21 37.02
CA PRO A 136 24.43 -48.55 36.73
C PRO A 136 25.32 -49.50 35.95
N PRO A 137 26.01 -49.04 34.89
CA PRO A 137 27.05 -49.83 34.28
C PRO A 137 28.08 -50.13 35.36
N THR A 138 28.41 -51.42 35.50
CA THR A 138 29.43 -51.93 36.40
C THR A 138 30.69 -51.09 36.26
N GLN A 139 31.08 -50.43 37.34
CA GLN A 139 32.34 -49.72 37.52
C GLN A 139 33.49 -50.66 37.13
N GLN A 140 34.09 -50.48 35.94
CA GLN A 140 35.41 -51.03 35.66
C GLN A 140 36.43 -50.15 36.38
N ASN A 141 36.93 -50.70 37.48
CA ASN A 141 37.97 -50.17 38.36
C ASN A 141 39.31 -49.98 37.58
N PRO A 142 40.09 -48.92 37.81
CA PRO A 142 41.45 -48.80 37.29
C PRO A 142 42.45 -49.31 38.34
N SER A 143 42.86 -50.58 38.24
CA SER A 143 44.07 -51.11 38.90
C SER A 143 44.24 -52.57 38.50
N ASP A 144 45.24 -52.84 37.66
CA ASP A 144 46.17 -53.98 37.77
C ASP A 144 47.07 -54.02 36.53
N ASP A 145 47.89 -52.98 36.34
CA ASP A 145 49.07 -53.04 35.46
C ASP A 145 50.33 -52.76 36.30
N CYS A 146 50.50 -53.61 37.32
CA CYS A 146 51.73 -53.72 38.10
C CYS A 146 52.18 -55.18 38.17
N GLN A 147 52.28 -55.89 37.04
CA GLN A 147 53.05 -57.15 36.94
C GLN A 147 53.48 -57.45 35.50
N LEU A 148 54.50 -56.74 35.00
CA LEU A 148 55.38 -57.27 33.94
C LEU A 148 56.66 -56.44 33.79
N ALA A 149 57.33 -56.18 34.92
CA ALA A 149 58.62 -55.50 34.94
C ALA A 149 59.54 -56.07 36.01
N THR A 150 59.67 -57.41 36.11
CA THR A 150 60.79 -58.04 36.83
C THR A 150 60.98 -59.48 36.37
N ASN A 151 61.71 -59.66 35.28
CA ASN A 151 62.69 -60.73 35.17
C ASN A 151 63.74 -60.26 34.17
N SER A 152 64.75 -59.59 34.73
CA SER A 152 66.03 -59.42 34.07
C SER A 152 66.81 -60.71 34.25
N SER A 153 67.43 -61.18 33.16
CA SER A 153 68.75 -61.83 33.17
C SER A 153 68.83 -63.19 33.87
N ASP A 154 68.85 -64.28 33.11
CA ASP A 154 70.04 -65.14 33.01
C ASP A 154 69.83 -66.35 32.07
N PHE A 155 70.94 -66.84 31.51
CA PHE A 155 71.15 -68.02 30.64
C PHE A 155 70.70 -67.87 29.17
N GLU A 156 71.55 -67.57 28.17
CA GLU A 156 72.89 -68.07 27.80
C GLU A 156 72.90 -69.53 27.26
N GLY A 157 73.37 -69.72 26.01
CA GLY A 157 73.71 -71.00 25.35
C GLY A 157 72.54 -71.72 24.68
N ILE A 158 72.37 -71.73 23.35
CA ILE A 158 73.11 -72.53 22.34
C ILE A 158 73.34 -73.98 22.81
N TYR A 159 72.69 -74.95 22.14
CA TYR A 159 73.19 -76.22 21.55
C TYR A 159 71.93 -76.92 20.98
N GLN A 160 71.80 -77.19 19.68
CA GLN A 160 72.55 -78.17 18.88
C GLN A 160 72.51 -79.57 19.53
N GLU A 161 71.71 -80.45 18.89
CA GLU A 161 71.55 -81.91 19.09
C GLU A 161 70.97 -82.42 20.41
#